data_AF-A0A535AAN3-F1
#
_entry.id   AF-A0A535AAN3-F1
#
_cell.length_a   1.000
_cell.length_b   1.000
_cell.length_c   1.000
_cell.angle_alpha   90.00
_cell.angle_beta   90.00
_cell.angle_gamma   90.00
#
_symmetry.space_group_name_H-M   'P 1'
#
loop_
_entity.id
_entity.type
_entity.pdbx_description
1 polymer ?
#
loop_
_entity_poly.entity_id
_entity_poly.type
_entity_poly.pdbx_seq_one_letter_code
_entity_poly.pdbx_strand_id
1 'polypeptide(L)'
;MPCWVRRAAGAVVLLALLLPDASGQPTEGTAVEGDVPADLVGRWLVVEQNRLQGGMVHPFARLWEIRQGPDHLELVLRRVRLPEALSTKLVAAGRANRPWMPADGDLRALAERWDDLPASAAGVQRIDHRLVGPGAHPPDFPGETGGSSLVIVTEERFSEPQTVKTSHAVYTVRELAPAHLAGTFVSDSTAETPAPASITLRGDFQAYRVPLVPPRSRLHRLLDTLLARDEPS
;
A
#
# COMPACT_ATOMS: atom_id res chain seq x y z
N MET A 1 -27.94 -13.86 -42.17
CA MET A 1 -27.03 -15.02 -42.03
C MET A 1 -25.68 -14.65 -42.63
N PRO A 2 -24.54 -15.10 -42.07
CA PRO A 2 -24.06 -15.20 -40.68
C PRO A 2 -23.00 -14.06 -40.44
N CYS A 3 -22.23 -13.87 -39.37
CA CYS A 3 -21.53 -14.78 -38.49
C CYS A 3 -21.14 -14.04 -37.19
N TRP A 4 -21.33 -14.70 -36.05
CA TRP A 4 -20.95 -14.25 -34.72
C TRP A 4 -19.43 -14.38 -34.52
N VAL A 5 -18.77 -13.33 -34.00
CA VAL A 5 -17.41 -13.45 -33.46
C VAL A 5 -17.52 -13.69 -31.96
N ARG A 6 -17.33 -14.96 -31.57
CA ARG A 6 -17.03 -15.36 -30.20
C ARG A 6 -15.71 -14.70 -29.78
N ARG A 7 -15.73 -13.85 -28.74
CA ARG A 7 -14.51 -13.51 -27.99
C ARG A 7 -14.36 -14.52 -26.86
N ALA A 8 -13.26 -15.27 -26.89
CA ALA A 8 -12.88 -16.23 -25.87
C ALA A 8 -12.50 -15.48 -24.59
N ALA A 9 -13.15 -15.81 -23.47
CA ALA A 9 -12.69 -15.46 -22.15
C ALA A 9 -11.47 -16.34 -21.83
N GLY A 10 -10.30 -15.73 -21.66
CA GLY A 10 -9.09 -16.42 -21.23
C GLY A 10 -9.25 -16.85 -19.77
N ALA A 11 -9.23 -18.15 -19.53
CA ALA A 11 -9.14 -18.72 -18.20
C ALA A 11 -7.70 -18.58 -17.68
N VAL A 12 -7.53 -17.95 -16.52
CA VAL A 12 -6.25 -17.94 -15.80
C VAL A 12 -6.16 -19.22 -14.97
N VAL A 13 -5.10 -19.99 -15.21
CA VAL A 13 -4.75 -21.19 -14.45
C VAL A 13 -3.96 -20.74 -13.21
N LEU A 14 -4.57 -20.87 -12.04
CA LEU A 14 -3.88 -20.77 -10.75
C LEU A 14 -3.25 -22.12 -10.43
N LEU A 15 -1.94 -22.25 -10.63
CA LEU A 15 -1.17 -23.36 -10.08
C LEU A 15 0.09 -22.82 -9.39
N ALA A 16 -0.02 -22.53 -8.09
CA ALA A 16 1.13 -22.39 -7.22
C ALA A 16 1.12 -23.58 -6.24
N LEU A 17 2.08 -24.49 -6.41
CA LEU A 17 2.33 -25.57 -5.45
C LEU A 17 2.96 -24.99 -4.19
N LEU A 18 2.33 -25.31 -3.05
CA LEU A 18 2.65 -24.87 -1.69
C LEU A 18 3.96 -25.48 -1.18
N LEU A 19 4.81 -24.62 -0.61
CA LEU A 19 5.51 -24.92 0.64
C LEU A 19 5.24 -23.77 1.60
N PRO A 20 4.84 -24.02 2.86
CA PRO A 20 4.80 -22.99 3.88
C PRO A 20 6.24 -22.54 4.18
N ASP A 21 6.51 -21.25 3.98
CA ASP A 21 7.79 -20.68 4.36
C ASP A 21 7.82 -20.54 5.90
N ALA A 22 8.80 -21.14 6.56
CA ALA A 22 8.93 -21.18 8.03
C ALA A 22 9.37 -19.83 8.63
N SER A 23 9.25 -18.73 7.89
CA SER A 23 9.75 -17.39 8.24
C SER A 23 8.73 -16.54 9.01
N GLY A 24 7.49 -17.00 9.18
CA GLY A 24 6.43 -16.19 9.81
C GLY A 24 6.04 -14.96 8.98
N GLN A 25 6.48 -14.87 7.73
CA GLN A 25 6.03 -13.85 6.78
C GLN A 25 4.73 -14.31 6.10
N PRO A 26 3.78 -13.39 5.86
CA PRO A 26 2.56 -13.74 5.13
C PRO A 26 2.90 -14.21 3.72
N THR A 27 2.10 -15.14 3.21
CA THR A 27 2.10 -15.42 1.76
C THR A 27 1.45 -14.25 1.04
N GLU A 28 2.10 -13.73 0.01
CA GLU A 28 1.62 -12.57 -0.73
C GLU A 28 1.55 -12.89 -2.23
N GLY A 29 0.46 -12.47 -2.88
CA GLY A 29 0.25 -12.69 -4.31
C GLY A 29 -0.39 -11.47 -4.98
N THR A 30 -0.13 -11.28 -6.27
CA THR A 30 -0.74 -10.22 -7.08
C THR A 30 -1.42 -10.83 -8.30
N ALA A 31 -2.60 -10.32 -8.67
CA ALA A 31 -3.20 -10.53 -9.97
C ALA A 31 -3.30 -9.20 -10.72
N VAL A 32 -3.18 -9.25 -12.05
CA VAL A 32 -3.25 -8.08 -12.92
C VAL A 32 -4.38 -8.27 -13.93
N GLU A 33 -5.27 -7.29 -14.02
CA GLU A 33 -6.43 -7.30 -14.91
C GLU A 33 -6.42 -6.07 -15.82
N GLY A 34 -6.45 -6.29 -17.13
CA GLY A 34 -6.38 -5.20 -18.12
C GLY A 34 -4.99 -4.54 -18.22
N ASP A 35 -4.95 -3.39 -18.87
CA ASP A 35 -3.70 -2.66 -19.15
C ASP A 35 -3.32 -1.78 -17.96
N VAL A 36 -2.47 -2.29 -17.07
CA VAL A 36 -1.96 -1.54 -15.90
C VAL A 36 -0.73 -0.71 -16.30
N PRO A 37 -0.64 0.58 -15.90
CA PRO A 37 0.51 1.42 -16.22
C PRO A 37 1.85 0.88 -15.67
N ALA A 38 2.88 0.84 -16.51
CA ALA A 38 4.19 0.30 -16.13
C ALA A 38 5.03 1.23 -15.24
N ASP A 39 4.72 2.52 -15.22
CA ASP A 39 5.41 3.55 -14.42
C ASP A 39 5.15 3.44 -12.91
N LEU A 40 4.28 2.51 -12.50
CA LEU A 40 4.00 2.17 -11.11
C LEU A 40 5.16 1.49 -10.37
N VAL A 41 6.05 0.79 -11.09
CA VAL A 41 7.18 0.07 -10.48
C VAL A 41 7.97 1.02 -9.61
N GLY A 42 8.08 0.77 -8.30
CA GLY A 42 8.75 1.64 -7.34
C GLY A 42 8.35 1.38 -5.89
N ARG A 43 8.96 2.15 -4.99
CA ARG A 43 8.64 2.20 -3.56
C ARG A 43 7.69 3.36 -3.31
N TRP A 44 6.66 3.14 -2.51
CA TRP A 44 5.61 4.11 -2.26
C TRP A 44 5.26 4.21 -0.78
N LEU A 45 5.16 5.43 -0.28
CA LEU A 45 4.52 5.75 0.99
C LEU A 45 3.06 6.09 0.68
N VAL A 46 2.15 5.21 1.06
CA VAL A 46 0.71 5.41 0.92
C VAL A 46 0.19 6.04 2.19
N VAL A 47 -0.53 7.15 2.06
CA VAL A 47 -1.18 7.84 3.17
C VAL A 47 -2.67 7.87 2.92
N GLU A 48 -3.40 7.20 3.81
CA GLU A 48 -4.85 7.12 3.86
C GLU A 48 -5.39 8.17 4.82
N GLN A 49 -6.30 9.03 4.36
CA GLN A 49 -6.94 10.05 5.18
C GLN A 49 -8.30 9.53 5.65
N ASN A 50 -8.31 8.64 6.66
CA ASN A 50 -9.54 8.02 7.14
C ASN A 50 -10.51 9.08 7.67
N ARG A 51 -11.71 9.15 7.10
CA ARG A 51 -12.79 10.01 7.58
C ARG A 51 -13.64 9.21 8.56
N LEU A 52 -13.54 9.59 9.83
CA LEU A 52 -14.29 8.99 10.92
C LEU A 52 -15.63 9.71 11.13
N GLN A 53 -16.50 9.13 11.95
CA GLN A 53 -17.77 9.77 12.36
C GLN A 53 -17.51 11.16 12.95
N GLY A 54 -18.36 12.13 12.61
CA GLY A 54 -18.20 13.53 13.02
C GLY A 54 -17.22 14.34 12.17
N GLY A 55 -16.73 13.79 11.05
CA GLY A 55 -15.86 14.52 10.10
C GLY A 55 -14.38 14.59 10.52
N MET A 56 -14.00 13.87 11.58
CA MET A 56 -12.60 13.77 12.00
C MET A 56 -11.77 13.03 10.93
N VAL A 57 -10.56 13.53 10.68
CA VAL A 57 -9.60 12.91 9.77
C VAL A 57 -8.49 12.24 10.58
N HIS A 58 -8.31 10.94 10.39
CA HIS A 58 -7.24 10.17 11.01
C HIS A 58 -6.31 9.60 9.92
N PRO A 59 -5.11 10.16 9.73
CA PRO A 59 -4.19 9.68 8.73
C PRO A 59 -3.61 8.32 9.18
N PHE A 60 -3.57 7.38 8.24
CA PHE A 60 -2.88 6.10 8.37
C PHE A 60 -1.88 5.96 7.23
N ALA A 61 -0.82 5.18 7.43
CA ALA A 61 0.22 5.06 6.42
C ALA A 61 0.66 3.61 6.23
N ARG A 62 0.89 3.25 4.97
CA ARG A 62 1.34 1.94 4.52
C ARG A 62 2.50 2.10 3.54
N LEU A 63 3.28 1.05 3.37
CA LEU A 63 4.41 1.03 2.45
C LEU A 63 4.16 -0.01 1.37
N TRP A 64 4.16 0.41 0.12
CA TRP A 64 4.09 -0.49 -1.03
C TRP A 64 5.44 -0.57 -1.73
N GLU A 65 5.76 -1.75 -2.22
CA GLU A 65 6.81 -1.97 -3.20
C GLU A 65 6.16 -2.63 -4.42
N ILE A 66 6.07 -1.89 -5.52
CA ILE A 66 5.61 -2.41 -6.81
C ILE A 66 6.85 -2.78 -7.62
N ARG A 67 6.94 -4.01 -8.08
CA ARG A 67 8.10 -4.51 -8.83
C ARG A 67 7.65 -5.28 -10.07
N GLN A 68 8.55 -5.39 -11.04
CA GLN A 68 8.34 -6.28 -12.17
C GLN A 68 8.59 -7.72 -11.73
N GLY A 69 7.54 -8.54 -11.70
CA GLY A 69 7.64 -9.99 -11.57
C GLY A 69 7.97 -10.66 -12.90
N PRO A 70 8.13 -12.00 -12.91
CA PRO A 70 8.45 -12.75 -14.13
C PRO A 70 7.37 -12.63 -15.20
N ASP A 71 6.09 -12.63 -14.79
CA ASP A 71 4.97 -12.64 -15.72
C ASP A 71 4.16 -11.32 -15.73
N HIS A 72 4.14 -10.59 -14.61
CA HIS A 72 3.32 -9.39 -14.42
C HIS A 72 3.87 -8.51 -13.28
N LEU A 73 3.26 -7.33 -13.07
CA LEU A 73 3.60 -6.46 -11.94
C LEU A 73 3.18 -7.09 -10.62
N GLU A 74 4.07 -7.09 -9.64
CA GLU A 74 3.82 -7.55 -8.28
C GLU A 74 3.73 -6.36 -7.33
N LEU A 75 2.66 -6.29 -6.55
CA LEU A 75 2.52 -5.39 -5.41
C LEU A 75 2.93 -6.17 -4.15
N VAL A 76 3.80 -5.57 -3.35
CA VAL A 76 4.25 -6.09 -2.05
C VAL A 76 3.91 -5.06 -0.98
N LEU A 77 3.09 -5.43 -0.02
CA LEU A 77 2.83 -4.65 1.18
C LEU A 77 3.97 -4.84 2.18
N ARG A 78 4.82 -3.83 2.31
CA ARG A 78 5.95 -3.87 3.25
C ARG A 78 5.45 -3.80 4.70
N ARG A 79 5.46 -4.95 5.38
CA ARG A 79 5.04 -5.16 6.77
C ARG A 79 6.10 -4.71 7.78
N VAL A 80 6.45 -3.44 7.74
CA VAL A 80 7.45 -2.83 8.61
C VAL A 80 6.89 -1.61 9.32
N ARG A 81 7.49 -1.21 10.43
CA ARG A 81 7.12 0.03 11.11
C ARG A 81 7.77 1.22 10.39
N LEU A 82 7.02 2.32 10.28
CA LEU A 82 7.59 3.58 9.83
C LEU A 82 8.73 4.03 10.76
N PRO A 83 9.72 4.78 10.25
CA PRO A 83 10.68 5.47 11.10
C PRO A 83 9.95 6.29 12.19
N GLU A 84 10.48 6.27 13.41
CA GLU A 84 9.85 6.90 14.57
C GLU A 84 9.47 8.36 14.31
N ALA A 85 10.38 9.15 13.72
CA ALA A 85 10.13 10.54 13.36
C ALA A 85 8.89 10.74 12.45
N LEU A 86 8.68 9.84 11.48
CA LEU A 86 7.51 9.87 10.59
C LEU A 86 6.25 9.40 11.35
N SER A 87 6.36 8.35 12.16
CA SER A 87 5.27 7.87 13.00
C SER A 87 4.77 8.95 13.96
N THR A 88 5.67 9.70 14.59
CA THR A 88 5.31 10.84 15.46
C THR A 88 4.55 11.92 14.70
N LYS A 89 4.99 12.29 13.48
CA LYS A 89 4.31 13.28 12.64
C LYS A 89 2.90 12.82 12.24
N LEU A 90 2.77 11.56 11.81
CA LEU A 90 1.49 10.95 11.47
C LEU A 90 0.52 10.98 12.67
N VAL A 91 0.97 10.53 13.85
CA VAL A 91 0.17 10.54 15.08
C VAL A 91 -0.21 11.95 15.51
N ALA A 92 0.71 12.91 15.39
CA ALA A 92 0.43 14.32 15.70
C ALA A 92 -0.64 14.91 14.77
N ALA A 93 -0.60 14.59 13.47
CA ALA A 93 -1.62 15.00 12.51
C ALA A 93 -3.00 14.41 12.87
N GLY A 94 -3.04 13.12 13.21
CA GLY A 94 -4.27 12.46 13.66
C GLY A 94 -4.84 13.04 14.95
N ARG A 95 -3.99 13.35 15.94
CA ARG A 95 -4.42 14.04 17.18
C ARG A 95 -4.98 15.44 16.91
N ALA A 96 -4.49 16.10 15.86
CA ALA A 96 -4.98 17.41 15.43
C ALA A 96 -6.18 17.32 14.48
N ASN A 97 -6.71 16.12 14.19
CA ASN A 97 -7.79 15.88 13.21
C ASN A 97 -7.50 16.49 11.83
N ARG A 98 -6.25 16.40 11.37
CA ARG A 98 -5.83 16.95 10.08
C ARG A 98 -5.19 15.88 9.20
N PRO A 99 -5.29 16.04 7.88
CA PRO A 99 -4.58 15.16 6.97
C PRO A 99 -3.07 15.31 7.17
N TRP A 100 -2.34 14.22 6.92
CA TRP A 100 -0.88 14.25 6.88
C TRP A 100 -0.37 14.19 5.45
N MET A 101 0.57 15.07 5.13
CA MET A 101 1.33 15.06 3.89
C MET A 101 2.81 15.00 4.23
N PRO A 102 3.56 13.98 3.74
CA PRO A 102 4.99 13.89 3.99
C PRO A 102 5.72 15.02 3.25
N ALA A 103 6.73 15.61 3.89
CA ALA A 103 7.65 16.51 3.19
C ALA A 103 8.71 15.72 2.42
N ASP A 104 9.40 16.34 1.45
CA ASP A 104 10.48 15.69 0.70
C ASP A 104 11.60 15.13 1.60
N GLY A 105 11.89 15.84 2.71
CA GLY A 105 12.83 15.37 3.72
C GLY A 105 12.37 14.08 4.43
N ASP A 106 11.05 13.90 4.61
CA ASP A 106 10.48 12.68 5.18
C ASP A 106 10.60 11.51 4.21
N LEU A 107 10.32 11.72 2.92
CA LEU A 107 10.48 10.71 1.88
C LEU A 107 11.94 10.28 1.73
N ARG A 108 12.89 11.22 1.81
CA ARG A 108 14.32 10.92 1.80
C ARG A 108 14.76 10.13 3.04
N ALA A 109 14.33 10.54 4.22
CA ALA A 109 14.64 9.82 5.46
C ALA A 109 14.07 8.40 5.47
N LEU A 110 12.88 8.20 4.90
CA LEU A 110 12.29 6.89 4.69
C LEU A 110 13.11 6.07 3.68
N ALA A 111 13.51 6.66 2.55
CA ALA A 111 14.31 6.00 1.52
C ALA A 111 15.64 5.47 2.06
N GLU A 112 16.34 6.27 2.87
CA GLU A 112 17.63 5.91 3.47
C GLU A 112 17.57 4.71 4.41
N ARG A 113 16.38 4.42 4.94
CA ARG A 113 16.15 3.34 5.92
C ARG A 113 15.30 2.21 5.39
N TRP A 114 14.86 2.27 4.13
CA TRP A 114 13.82 1.39 3.56
C TRP A 114 14.07 -0.11 3.83
N ASP A 115 15.32 -0.53 3.67
CA ASP A 115 15.75 -1.92 3.80
C ASP A 115 16.09 -2.33 5.25
N ASP A 116 16.21 -1.35 6.16
CA ASP A 116 16.55 -1.51 7.58
C ASP A 116 15.37 -1.19 8.52
N LEU A 117 14.14 -1.15 7.99
CA LEU A 117 12.94 -0.89 8.79
C LEU A 117 12.58 -2.13 9.63
N PRO A 118 12.27 -1.95 10.93
CA PRO A 118 11.94 -3.09 11.77
C PRO A 118 10.59 -3.68 11.37
N ALA A 119 10.51 -5.01 11.35
CA ALA A 119 9.27 -5.73 11.06
C ALA A 119 8.12 -5.26 11.97
N SER A 120 6.92 -5.25 11.40
CA SER A 120 5.68 -5.05 12.15
C SER A 120 5.14 -6.41 12.60
N ALA A 121 4.92 -6.57 13.90
CA ALA A 121 4.33 -7.78 14.47
C ALA A 121 2.82 -7.75 14.24
N ALA A 122 2.39 -8.11 13.05
CA ALA A 122 0.97 -8.19 12.74
C ALA A 122 0.70 -9.55 12.09
N GLY A 123 -0.13 -10.35 12.78
CA GLY A 123 -0.43 -11.76 12.47
C GLY A 123 -1.26 -11.93 11.21
N VAL A 124 -0.79 -11.38 10.09
CA VAL A 124 -1.36 -11.64 8.77
C VAL A 124 -0.74 -12.93 8.26
N GLN A 125 -1.61 -13.81 7.78
CA GLN A 125 -1.23 -15.09 7.20
C GLN A 125 -1.11 -14.99 5.68
N ARG A 126 -2.01 -14.22 5.04
CA ARG A 126 -2.09 -14.10 3.58
C ARG A 126 -2.49 -12.70 3.15
N ILE A 127 -1.89 -12.25 2.06
CA ILE A 127 -2.20 -11.00 1.38
C ILE A 127 -2.43 -11.29 -0.10
N ASP A 128 -3.59 -10.91 -0.62
CA ASP A 128 -3.89 -11.00 -2.04
C ASP A 128 -4.11 -9.59 -2.59
N HIS A 129 -3.38 -9.25 -3.65
CA HIS A 129 -3.48 -7.98 -4.34
C HIS A 129 -4.11 -8.15 -5.72
N ARG A 130 -4.83 -7.12 -6.17
CA ARG A 130 -5.27 -7.01 -7.57
C ARG A 130 -4.94 -5.62 -8.09
N LEU A 131 -4.28 -5.54 -9.25
CA LEU A 131 -4.04 -4.31 -9.99
C LEU A 131 -4.94 -4.33 -11.23
N VAL A 132 -5.86 -3.39 -11.33
CA VAL A 132 -6.91 -3.38 -12.34
C VAL A 132 -6.80 -2.11 -13.17
N GLY A 133 -6.46 -2.27 -14.45
CA GLY A 133 -6.32 -1.18 -15.40
C GLY A 133 -7.64 -0.44 -15.69
N PRO A 134 -7.57 0.70 -16.40
CA PRO A 134 -8.74 1.52 -16.67
C PRO A 134 -9.80 0.74 -17.47
N GLY A 135 -11.07 0.90 -17.10
CA GLY A 135 -12.21 0.27 -17.77
C GLY A 135 -12.54 -1.16 -17.32
N ALA A 136 -11.64 -1.84 -16.61
CA ALA A 136 -11.97 -3.08 -15.91
C ALA A 136 -12.68 -2.75 -14.59
N HIS A 137 -13.78 -3.46 -14.30
CA HIS A 137 -14.61 -3.24 -13.12
C HIS A 137 -14.47 -4.44 -12.19
N PRO A 138 -13.87 -4.27 -11.00
CA PRO A 138 -13.88 -5.33 -10.00
C PRO A 138 -15.34 -5.62 -9.61
N PRO A 139 -15.76 -6.90 -9.61
CA PRO A 139 -17.14 -7.27 -9.27
C PRO A 139 -17.50 -6.93 -7.82
N ASP A 140 -16.50 -6.75 -6.96
CA ASP A 140 -16.67 -6.70 -5.51
C ASP A 140 -17.08 -5.31 -4.97
N PHE A 141 -17.02 -4.25 -5.78
CA PHE A 141 -17.45 -2.89 -5.39
C PHE A 141 -18.20 -2.17 -6.52
N PRO A 142 -19.52 -2.38 -6.66
CA PRO A 142 -20.34 -1.64 -7.61
C PRO A 142 -20.56 -0.22 -7.08
N GLY A 143 -19.78 0.76 -7.55
CA GLY A 143 -20.12 2.17 -7.28
C GLY A 143 -19.12 3.26 -7.63
N GLU A 144 -17.81 3.00 -7.65
CA GLU A 144 -16.83 4.12 -7.64
C GLU A 144 -15.65 4.00 -8.62
N THR A 145 -15.67 3.06 -9.56
CA THR A 145 -14.55 2.86 -10.50
C THR A 145 -14.67 3.63 -11.82
N GLY A 146 -15.81 4.29 -12.05
CA GLY A 146 -16.04 5.10 -13.26
C GLY A 146 -15.04 6.24 -13.37
N GLY A 147 -14.26 6.25 -14.46
CA GLY A 147 -13.22 7.26 -14.71
C GLY A 147 -11.93 7.07 -13.90
N SER A 148 -11.73 5.91 -13.28
CA SER A 148 -10.45 5.56 -12.64
C SER A 148 -9.37 5.27 -13.69
N SER A 149 -8.14 5.68 -13.40
CA SER A 149 -6.95 5.35 -14.21
C SER A 149 -6.35 4.00 -13.80
N LEU A 150 -6.61 3.56 -12.57
CA LEU A 150 -6.14 2.31 -11.97
C LEU A 150 -7.00 2.03 -10.72
N VAL A 151 -7.27 0.76 -10.45
CA VAL A 151 -7.81 0.32 -9.17
C VAL A 151 -6.84 -0.67 -8.53
N ILE A 152 -6.50 -0.45 -7.27
CA ILE A 152 -5.65 -1.35 -6.48
C ILE A 152 -6.50 -1.95 -5.39
N VAL A 153 -6.52 -3.27 -5.30
CA VAL A 153 -7.24 -4.01 -4.26
C VAL A 153 -6.25 -4.75 -3.40
N THR A 154 -6.44 -4.75 -2.09
CA THR A 154 -5.66 -5.51 -1.12
C THR A 154 -6.60 -6.24 -0.17
N GLU A 155 -6.50 -7.56 -0.13
CA GLU A 155 -7.17 -8.40 0.85
C GLU A 155 -6.14 -8.99 1.81
N GLU A 156 -6.26 -8.70 3.10
CA GLU A 156 -5.45 -9.27 4.17
C GLU A 156 -6.28 -10.27 4.97
N ARG A 157 -5.74 -11.48 5.16
CA ARG A 157 -6.30 -12.50 6.05
C ARG A 157 -5.40 -12.68 7.26
N PHE A 158 -5.98 -12.54 8.45
CA PHE A 158 -5.28 -12.56 9.72
C PHE A 158 -5.42 -13.92 10.39
N SER A 159 -4.36 -14.38 11.04
CA SER A 159 -4.36 -15.56 11.88
C SER A 159 -4.89 -15.24 13.28
N GLU A 160 -5.35 -16.28 13.98
CA GLU A 160 -5.57 -16.19 15.43
C GLU A 160 -4.32 -15.67 16.16
N PRO A 161 -4.46 -14.92 17.27
CA PRO A 161 -5.70 -14.60 17.99
C PRO A 161 -6.34 -13.26 17.58
N GLN A 162 -6.11 -12.75 16.36
CA GLN A 162 -6.62 -11.43 15.99
C GLN A 162 -8.16 -11.39 15.91
N THR A 163 -8.75 -10.32 16.44
CA THR A 163 -10.21 -10.08 16.39
C THR A 163 -10.68 -9.82 14.96
N VAL A 164 -9.90 -9.06 14.19
CA VAL A 164 -10.12 -8.88 12.75
C VAL A 164 -9.62 -10.13 12.04
N LYS A 165 -10.45 -10.73 11.17
CA LYS A 165 -10.10 -11.91 10.38
C LYS A 165 -9.73 -11.58 8.95
N THR A 166 -10.46 -10.63 8.38
CA THR A 166 -10.24 -10.16 7.02
C THR A 166 -10.31 -8.65 6.98
N SER A 167 -9.44 -8.05 6.16
CA SER A 167 -9.53 -6.65 5.79
C SER A 167 -9.41 -6.56 4.28
N HIS A 168 -10.32 -5.84 3.65
CA HIS A 168 -10.37 -5.67 2.22
C HIS A 168 -10.36 -4.18 1.90
N ALA A 169 -9.29 -3.69 1.26
CA ALA A 169 -9.10 -2.30 0.89
C ALA A 169 -9.10 -2.13 -0.63
N VAL A 170 -9.83 -1.13 -1.12
CA VAL A 170 -9.89 -0.74 -2.53
C VAL A 170 -9.44 0.70 -2.65
N TYR A 171 -8.43 0.94 -3.48
CA TYR A 171 -7.90 2.26 -3.80
C TYR A 171 -8.26 2.57 -5.26
N THR A 172 -9.12 3.56 -5.46
CA THR A 172 -9.52 4.04 -6.79
C THR A 172 -8.64 5.22 -7.17
N VAL A 173 -7.66 4.98 -8.04
CA VAL A 173 -6.71 6.00 -8.50
C VAL A 173 -7.39 6.87 -9.57
N ARG A 174 -7.44 8.17 -9.32
CA ARG A 174 -8.00 9.18 -10.23
C ARG A 174 -6.90 10.02 -10.86
N GLU A 175 -5.84 10.30 -10.09
CA GLU A 175 -4.65 11.00 -10.55
C GLU A 175 -3.47 10.04 -10.54
N LEU A 176 -2.84 9.88 -11.70
CA LEU A 176 -1.68 9.01 -11.89
C LEU A 176 -0.54 9.85 -12.47
N ALA A 177 0.53 10.00 -11.67
CA ALA A 177 1.76 10.65 -12.06
C ALA A 177 2.98 9.81 -11.62
N PRO A 178 4.15 9.95 -12.28
CA PRO A 178 5.31 9.11 -11.97
C PRO A 178 5.77 9.12 -10.51
N ALA A 179 5.54 10.23 -9.81
CA ALA A 179 5.95 10.43 -8.42
C ALA A 179 4.79 10.45 -7.41
N HIS A 180 3.54 10.39 -7.89
CA HIS A 180 2.36 10.63 -7.06
C HIS A 180 1.13 9.93 -7.62
N LEU A 181 0.39 9.23 -6.76
CA LEU A 181 -0.94 8.71 -7.06
C LEU A 181 -1.92 9.34 -6.09
N ALA A 182 -3.12 9.67 -6.54
CA ALA A 182 -4.19 10.12 -5.64
C ALA A 182 -5.56 9.63 -6.08
N GLY A 183 -6.46 9.54 -5.10
CA GLY A 183 -7.83 9.14 -5.32
C GLY A 183 -8.56 8.86 -4.01
N THR A 184 -9.55 7.97 -4.09
CA THR A 184 -10.36 7.56 -2.93
C THR A 184 -10.01 6.15 -2.51
N PHE A 185 -10.24 5.83 -1.25
CA PHE A 185 -10.14 4.46 -0.78
C PHE A 185 -11.32 4.10 0.13
N VAL A 186 -11.64 2.82 0.14
CA VAL A 186 -12.58 2.20 1.06
C VAL A 186 -11.92 0.94 1.63
N SER A 187 -11.99 0.75 2.93
CA SER A 187 -11.55 -0.47 3.60
C SER A 187 -12.68 -1.03 4.44
N ASP A 188 -13.02 -2.30 4.20
CA ASP A 188 -13.96 -3.06 5.00
C ASP A 188 -13.21 -4.15 5.76
N SER A 189 -13.32 -4.13 7.09
CA SER A 189 -12.73 -5.15 7.96
C SER A 189 -13.82 -5.94 8.68
N THR A 190 -13.69 -7.26 8.73
CA THR A 190 -14.63 -8.13 9.43
C THR A 190 -13.99 -8.66 10.71
N ALA A 191 -14.67 -8.45 11.84
CA ALA A 191 -14.28 -8.99 13.13
C ALA A 191 -15.12 -10.22 13.51
N GLU A 192 -14.48 -11.25 14.06
CA GLU A 192 -15.20 -12.35 14.72
C GLU A 192 -15.55 -11.94 16.15
N THR A 193 -16.79 -11.48 16.30
CA THR A 193 -17.45 -11.22 17.57
C THR A 193 -18.76 -12.05 17.61
N PRO A 194 -19.35 -12.33 18.80
CA PRO A 194 -20.57 -13.13 18.93
C PRO A 194 -21.75 -12.69 18.03
N ALA A 195 -21.76 -11.43 17.62
CA ALA A 195 -22.42 -10.96 16.40
C ALA A 195 -21.35 -10.31 15.51
N PRO A 196 -21.12 -10.75 14.25
CA PRO A 196 -20.08 -10.19 13.39
C PRO A 196 -20.27 -8.68 13.20
N ALA A 197 -19.22 -7.92 13.47
CA ALA A 197 -19.21 -6.47 13.24
C ALA A 197 -18.29 -6.15 12.06
N SER A 198 -18.80 -5.39 11.10
CA SER A 198 -18.00 -4.80 10.03
C SER A 198 -17.54 -3.40 10.43
N ILE A 199 -16.27 -3.10 10.12
CA ILE A 199 -15.69 -1.78 10.29
C ILE A 199 -15.35 -1.26 8.89
N THR A 200 -16.10 -0.27 8.44
CA THR A 200 -15.85 0.41 7.17
C THR A 200 -15.11 1.73 7.41
N LEU A 201 -13.95 1.87 6.79
CA LEU A 201 -13.19 3.11 6.71
C LEU A 201 -13.24 3.63 5.28
N ARG A 202 -13.40 4.96 5.12
CA ARG A 202 -13.42 5.61 3.81
C ARG A 202 -12.61 6.89 3.87
N GLY A 203 -12.06 7.32 2.75
CA GLY A 203 -11.42 8.61 2.66
C GLY A 203 -10.70 8.82 1.34
N ASP A 204 -9.85 9.82 1.34
CA ASP A 204 -8.92 10.06 0.24
C ASP A 204 -7.60 9.34 0.55
N PHE A 205 -6.88 8.92 -0.47
CA PHE A 205 -5.52 8.47 -0.31
C PHE A 205 -4.58 9.21 -1.25
N GLN A 206 -3.32 9.29 -0.84
CA GLN A 206 -2.23 9.74 -1.67
C GLN A 206 -1.05 8.78 -1.51
N ALA A 207 -0.47 8.34 -2.62
CA ALA A 207 0.77 7.56 -2.61
C ALA A 207 1.91 8.42 -3.13
N TYR A 208 2.96 8.54 -2.33
CA TYR A 208 4.15 9.33 -2.65
C TYR A 208 5.30 8.40 -2.99
N ARG A 209 5.95 8.66 -4.12
CA ARG A 209 7.12 7.91 -4.54
C ARG A 209 8.25 8.11 -3.54
N VAL A 210 8.75 7.01 -2.98
CA VAL A 210 9.96 7.03 -2.15
C VAL A 210 11.15 7.01 -3.09
N PRO A 211 12.03 8.03 -3.04
CA PRO A 211 13.15 8.11 -3.97
C PRO A 211 14.11 6.94 -3.77
N LEU A 212 14.76 6.51 -4.84
CA LEU A 212 15.89 5.59 -4.74
C LEU A 212 17.12 6.40 -4.35
N VAL A 213 17.50 6.34 -3.07
CA VAL A 213 18.70 6.99 -2.56
C VAL A 213 19.82 5.95 -2.53
N PRO A 214 20.98 6.20 -3.17
CA PRO A 214 22.14 5.33 -3.02
C PRO A 214 22.49 5.20 -1.55
N PRO A 215 22.84 4.01 -1.03
CA PRO A 215 23.21 3.85 0.36
C PRO A 215 24.36 4.80 0.69
N ARG A 216 24.13 5.75 1.61
CA ARG A 216 25.18 6.66 2.07
C ARG A 216 26.31 5.80 2.64
N SER A 217 27.47 5.85 2.00
CA SER A 217 28.64 5.12 2.47
C SER A 217 28.95 5.52 3.92
N ARG A 218 29.47 4.60 4.72
CA ARG A 218 29.84 4.87 6.12
C ARG A 218 30.80 6.07 6.24
N LEU A 219 31.59 6.32 5.20
CA LEU A 219 32.48 7.49 5.06
C LEU A 219 31.71 8.81 5.02
N HIS A 220 30.59 8.90 4.28
CA HIS A 220 29.77 10.12 4.27
C HIS A 220 29.21 10.45 5.65
N ARG A 221 28.76 9.43 6.40
CA ARG A 221 28.29 9.62 7.78
C ARG A 221 29.40 10.11 8.72
N LEU A 222 30.63 9.61 8.56
CA LEU A 222 31.80 10.07 9.32
C LEU A 222 32.18 11.51 8.94
N LEU A 223 32.13 11.86 7.66
CA LEU A 223 32.43 13.21 7.20
C LEU A 223 31.41 14.22 7.73
N ASP A 224 30.12 13.90 7.73
CA ASP A 224 29.10 14.79 8.32
C ASP A 224 29.29 14.98 9.82
N THR A 225 29.71 13.95 10.56
CA THR A 225 29.99 14.08 12.01
C THR A 225 31.27 14.88 12.30
N LEU A 226 32.25 14.82 11.41
CA LEU A 226 33.48 15.60 11.53
C LEU A 226 33.25 17.07 11.14
N LEU A 227 32.49 17.32 10.07
CA LEU A 227 32.22 18.66 9.55
C LEU A 227 31.15 19.42 10.35
N ALA A 228 30.20 18.73 10.98
CA ALA A 228 29.24 19.35 11.89
C ALA A 228 29.87 19.80 13.24
N ARG A 229 31.16 19.53 13.46
CA ARG A 229 31.88 19.87 14.69
C ARG A 229 32.55 21.25 14.66
N ASP A 230 32.52 21.94 13.52
CA ASP A 230 33.26 23.19 13.28
C ASP A 230 32.38 24.46 13.22
N GLU A 231 31.16 24.46 13.77
CA GLU A 231 30.45 25.71 14.09
C GLU A 231 30.67 26.09 15.57
N PRO A 232 31.64 26.97 15.88
CA PRO A 232 31.70 27.62 17.18
C PRO A 232 30.58 28.65 17.31
N SER A 233 30.01 28.71 18.51
CA SER A 233 28.98 29.67 18.96
C SER A 233 29.40 31.13 18.82
#